data_AF-A0A971SWU8-F1
#
_entry.id   AF-A0A971SWU8-F1
#
_cell.length_a   1.000
_cell.length_b   1.000
_cell.length_c   1.000
_cell.angle_alpha   90.00
_cell.angle_beta   90.00
_cell.angle_gamma   90.00
#
_symmetry.space_group_name_H-M   'P 1'
#
loop_
_entity.id
_entity.type
_entity.pdbx_description
1 polymer ?
#
loop_
_entity_poly.entity_id
_entity_poly.type
_entity_poly.pdbx_seq_one_letter_code
_entity_poly.pdbx_strand_id
1 'polypeptide(L)'
;MEIASGTCGQNVGWRVFEDTNDLILVIEGKGPMADYGSRAEVPYAGYRDRVIKVVVNPGVTTIGDYAFSHFVSLTSVELPPGVTMLGCFAFAACVALESLALPEGLRIIGPKSLEKCTSLKSVSLPSTLRAIDFKAFKASDNLTRVYYAGTPVQWEKQVRVSRSSLSNKPLLSAEFIFRETTLRNDDMLAIINSIIKAGGDSRLYVIAPDLTVDNVAGKSGDCLLILFPDGKTMMVDSGVSYCGERVMQFVSGTGLQHLDYFVLTHPHADHIGNAMRIAQYLFETMSGHIDTYFYTGYEGKKDTEKQLAAYLSEHGTKLQRDVRAGHRLDVGGVKIEVFNPFDGDMHPDSLSEGTVNNTSLLMKFTYGNSTFLTGGDLYADREAMLVEKYGTQLAADVAKTNHHGCFTSNSDLWLDTVNPKILLSTCDDILWTLFSEKLAEKNIRHYKVSDYGLTVISMGRDADYQVETEF
;
A
#
# COMPACT_ATOMS: atom_id res chain seq x y z
N MET A 1 7.02 -23.84 -36.23
CA MET A 1 6.12 -25.02 -36.31
C MET A 1 6.11 -25.72 -34.97
N GLU A 2 4.98 -26.23 -34.47
CA GLU A 2 4.98 -27.08 -33.27
C GLU A 2 5.62 -28.44 -33.62
N ILE A 3 6.63 -28.87 -32.87
CA ILE A 3 7.39 -30.11 -33.14
C ILE A 3 7.25 -31.16 -32.06
N ALA A 4 6.80 -30.78 -30.85
CA ALA A 4 6.55 -31.70 -29.74
C ALA A 4 5.66 -31.04 -28.69
N SER A 5 4.93 -31.86 -27.93
CA SER A 5 4.09 -31.42 -26.82
C SER A 5 3.90 -32.53 -25.79
N GLY A 6 3.48 -32.18 -24.58
CA GLY A 6 3.10 -33.14 -23.55
C GLY A 6 2.62 -32.46 -22.27
N THR A 7 2.62 -33.21 -21.17
CA THR A 7 2.23 -32.71 -19.84
C THR A 7 3.46 -32.51 -18.96
N CYS A 8 3.44 -31.48 -18.11
CA CYS A 8 4.48 -31.16 -17.12
C CYS A 8 3.88 -30.74 -15.77
N GLY A 9 2.73 -31.31 -15.44
CA GLY A 9 1.93 -31.06 -14.24
C GLY A 9 0.54 -31.70 -14.43
N GLN A 10 -0.28 -31.75 -13.38
CA GLN A 10 -1.62 -32.36 -13.47
C GLN A 10 -2.51 -31.66 -14.51
N ASN A 11 -2.43 -30.32 -14.57
CA ASN A 11 -3.21 -29.47 -15.46
C ASN A 11 -2.32 -28.46 -16.21
N VAL A 12 -1.03 -28.79 -16.38
CA VAL A 12 -0.03 -27.95 -17.04
C VAL A 12 0.64 -28.77 -18.14
N GLY A 13 0.65 -28.21 -19.34
CA GLY A 13 1.24 -28.78 -20.54
C GLY A 13 2.44 -27.99 -21.04
N TRP A 14 3.20 -28.61 -21.93
CA TRP A 14 4.33 -28.00 -22.62
C TRP A 14 4.23 -28.22 -24.12
N ARG A 15 4.78 -27.29 -24.90
CA ARG A 15 4.90 -27.38 -26.35
C ARG A 15 6.24 -26.80 -26.80
N VAL A 16 6.88 -27.42 -27.77
CA VAL A 16 8.11 -26.92 -28.39
C VAL A 16 7.78 -26.47 -29.81
N PHE A 17 8.13 -25.23 -30.10
CA PHE A 17 8.04 -24.63 -31.42
C PHE A 17 9.45 -24.44 -31.98
N GLU A 18 9.63 -24.79 -33.25
CA GLU A 18 10.85 -24.54 -34.00
C GLU A 18 10.64 -23.34 -34.93
N ASP A 19 11.55 -22.36 -34.86
CA ASP A 19 11.65 -21.23 -35.79
C ASP A 19 13.07 -21.19 -36.38
N THR A 20 13.18 -21.41 -37.69
CA THR A 20 14.44 -21.71 -38.40
C THR A 20 15.24 -22.86 -37.75
N ASN A 21 16.12 -22.57 -36.79
CA ASN A 21 16.92 -23.55 -36.03
C ASN A 21 16.75 -23.45 -34.51
N ASP A 22 16.07 -22.40 -34.04
CA ASP A 22 15.91 -22.07 -32.63
C ASP A 22 14.63 -22.68 -32.06
N LEU A 23 14.69 -23.16 -30.82
CA LEU A 23 13.52 -23.74 -30.15
C LEU A 23 12.94 -22.81 -29.09
N ILE A 24 11.62 -22.66 -29.12
CA ILE A 24 10.82 -21.97 -28.11
C ILE A 24 10.02 -23.01 -27.35
N LEU A 25 10.19 -23.08 -26.04
CA LEU A 25 9.39 -23.92 -25.15
C LEU A 25 8.28 -23.06 -24.52
N VAL A 26 7.03 -23.45 -24.75
CA VAL A 26 5.85 -22.82 -24.16
C VAL A 26 5.28 -23.74 -23.09
N ILE A 27 5.04 -23.20 -21.90
CA ILE A 27 4.34 -23.85 -20.79
C ILE A 27 2.97 -23.18 -20.63
N GLU A 28 1.92 -23.98 -20.55
CA GLU A 28 0.54 -23.47 -20.46
C GLU A 28 -0.34 -24.35 -19.59
N GLY A 29 -1.44 -23.80 -19.06
CA GLY A 29 -2.38 -24.52 -18.23
C GLY A 29 -2.64 -23.81 -16.92
N LYS A 30 -3.19 -24.54 -15.95
CA LYS A 30 -3.61 -23.98 -14.65
C LYS A 30 -3.01 -24.76 -13.50
N GLY A 31 -2.36 -24.06 -12.57
CA GLY A 31 -1.78 -24.65 -11.36
C GLY A 31 -0.26 -24.87 -11.44
N PRO A 32 0.30 -25.67 -10.54
CA PRO A 32 1.74 -25.83 -10.42
C PRO A 32 2.32 -26.71 -11.54
N MET A 33 3.54 -26.40 -11.98
CA MET A 33 4.36 -27.37 -12.70
C MET A 33 4.77 -28.51 -11.76
N ALA A 34 5.07 -29.69 -12.31
CA ALA A 34 5.58 -30.82 -11.55
C ALA A 34 7.01 -30.58 -11.05
N ASP A 35 7.30 -31.07 -9.84
CA ASP A 35 8.64 -31.12 -9.27
C ASP A 35 9.33 -32.43 -9.68
N TYR A 36 10.48 -32.32 -10.35
CA TYR A 36 11.23 -33.47 -10.84
C TYR A 36 12.36 -33.83 -9.87
N GLY A 37 12.68 -35.13 -9.72
CA GLY A 37 13.81 -35.57 -8.91
C GLY A 37 15.17 -35.30 -9.57
N SER A 38 15.17 -35.16 -10.90
CA SER A 38 16.36 -34.86 -11.70
C SER A 38 16.02 -34.23 -13.05
N ARG A 39 16.99 -33.54 -13.65
CA ARG A 39 16.86 -32.98 -15.01
C ARG A 39 16.60 -34.02 -16.12
N ALA A 40 16.80 -35.32 -15.84
CA ALA A 40 16.56 -36.39 -16.79
C ALA A 40 15.08 -36.82 -16.85
N GLU A 41 14.32 -36.54 -15.79
CA GLU A 41 12.89 -36.85 -15.68
C GLU A 41 12.00 -35.80 -16.36
N VAL A 42 12.59 -34.64 -16.70
CA VAL A 42 11.86 -33.54 -17.34
C VAL A 42 11.36 -33.98 -18.73
N PRO A 43 10.05 -33.92 -19.03
CA PRO A 43 9.46 -34.48 -20.25
C PRO A 43 10.03 -33.92 -21.56
N TYR A 44 10.57 -32.71 -21.53
CA TYR A 44 11.16 -32.00 -22.68
C TYR A 44 12.70 -31.90 -22.59
N ALA A 45 13.35 -32.74 -21.77
CA ALA A 45 14.81 -32.76 -21.58
C ALA A 45 15.60 -32.96 -22.88
N GLY A 46 15.01 -33.63 -23.89
CA GLY A 46 15.64 -33.86 -25.19
C GLY A 46 15.85 -32.58 -26.02
N TYR A 47 15.18 -31.47 -25.68
CA TYR A 47 15.29 -30.20 -26.41
C TYR A 47 16.17 -29.16 -25.70
N ARG A 48 16.59 -29.41 -24.46
CA ARG A 48 17.20 -28.40 -23.57
C ARG A 48 18.42 -27.67 -24.15
N ASP A 49 19.22 -28.36 -24.97
CA ASP A 49 20.46 -27.81 -25.52
C ASP A 49 20.19 -26.86 -26.71
N ARG A 50 18.96 -26.82 -27.22
CA ARG A 50 18.52 -25.99 -28.36
C ARG A 50 17.44 -24.96 -28.02
N VAL A 51 16.81 -25.06 -26.84
CA VAL A 51 15.78 -24.09 -26.41
C VAL A 51 16.45 -22.77 -26.04
N ILE A 52 16.14 -21.72 -26.81
CA ILE A 52 16.64 -20.36 -26.60
C ILE A 52 15.66 -19.49 -25.81
N LYS A 53 14.37 -19.84 -25.82
CA LYS A 53 13.31 -19.07 -25.19
C LYS A 53 12.33 -19.98 -24.46
N VAL A 54 12.01 -19.62 -23.23
CA VAL A 54 10.90 -20.21 -22.46
C VAL A 54 9.81 -19.17 -22.28
N VAL A 55 8.57 -19.53 -22.60
CA VAL A 55 7.37 -18.71 -22.34
C VAL A 55 6.44 -19.47 -21.43
N VAL A 56 6.17 -18.94 -20.24
CA VAL A 56 5.18 -19.49 -19.33
C VAL A 56 3.92 -18.63 -19.43
N ASN A 57 2.79 -19.24 -19.78
CA ASN A 57 1.52 -18.52 -19.95
C ASN A 57 0.77 -18.35 -18.63
N PRO A 58 -0.09 -17.31 -18.51
CA PRO A 58 -0.90 -17.07 -17.32
C PRO A 58 -1.70 -18.30 -16.88
N GLY A 59 -1.82 -18.49 -15.56
CA GLY A 59 -2.50 -19.64 -14.95
C GLY A 59 -1.54 -20.62 -14.29
N VAL A 60 -0.26 -20.65 -14.70
CA VAL A 60 0.78 -21.42 -14.01
C VAL A 60 1.18 -20.71 -12.71
N THR A 61 1.20 -21.46 -11.59
CA THR A 61 1.39 -20.87 -10.25
C THR A 61 2.79 -21.06 -9.67
N THR A 62 3.56 -22.06 -10.15
CA THR A 62 4.93 -22.35 -9.70
C THR A 62 5.76 -22.90 -10.85
N ILE A 63 7.07 -22.65 -10.82
CA ILE A 63 8.06 -23.35 -11.65
C ILE A 63 8.63 -24.49 -10.82
N GLY A 64 8.50 -25.72 -11.30
CA GLY A 64 8.86 -26.91 -10.54
C GLY A 64 10.37 -27.16 -10.43
N ASP A 65 10.74 -28.06 -9.53
CA ASP A 65 12.11 -28.51 -9.33
C ASP A 65 12.74 -29.03 -10.64
N TYR A 66 13.96 -28.60 -10.95
CA TYR A 66 14.72 -28.91 -12.17
C TYR A 66 14.07 -28.54 -13.51
N ALA A 67 12.92 -27.87 -13.53
CA ALA A 67 12.07 -27.69 -14.72
C ALA A 67 12.81 -27.15 -15.96
N PHE A 68 13.78 -26.25 -15.79
CA PHE A 68 14.61 -25.69 -16.87
C PHE A 68 16.11 -25.82 -16.58
N SER A 69 16.50 -26.79 -15.75
CA SER A 69 17.90 -26.99 -15.39
C SER A 69 18.73 -27.45 -16.61
N HIS A 70 19.92 -26.86 -16.79
CA HIS A 70 20.85 -27.11 -17.89
C HIS A 70 20.31 -26.79 -19.29
N PHE A 71 19.42 -25.79 -19.39
CA PHE A 71 19.07 -25.22 -20.69
C PHE A 71 20.19 -24.28 -21.14
N VAL A 72 21.27 -24.86 -21.67
CA VAL A 72 22.54 -24.14 -21.90
C VAL A 72 22.46 -23.05 -22.96
N SER A 73 21.47 -23.12 -23.85
CA SER A 73 21.23 -22.15 -24.93
C SER A 73 20.13 -21.13 -24.59
N LEU A 74 19.53 -21.21 -23.39
CA LEU A 74 18.42 -20.34 -22.98
C LEU A 74 18.90 -18.93 -22.73
N THR A 75 18.40 -17.98 -23.53
CA THR A 75 18.72 -16.55 -23.43
C THR A 75 17.54 -15.71 -22.98
N SER A 76 16.30 -16.21 -23.09
CA SER A 76 15.08 -15.47 -22.77
C SER A 76 14.07 -16.32 -22.00
N VAL A 77 13.52 -15.75 -20.93
CA VAL A 77 12.46 -16.37 -20.13
C VAL A 77 11.37 -15.34 -19.88
N GLU A 78 10.14 -15.69 -20.22
CA GLU A 78 8.94 -14.88 -19.94
C GLU A 78 8.10 -15.61 -18.89
N LEU A 79 7.97 -15.01 -17.71
CA LEU A 79 7.15 -15.52 -16.61
C LEU A 79 5.92 -14.61 -16.41
N PRO A 80 4.72 -15.17 -16.25
CA PRO A 80 3.49 -14.40 -16.12
C PRO A 80 3.26 -13.95 -14.67
N PRO A 81 2.44 -12.89 -14.45
CA PRO A 81 1.89 -12.62 -13.14
C PRO A 81 1.17 -13.84 -12.58
N GLY A 82 1.37 -14.14 -11.29
CA GLY A 82 0.78 -15.30 -10.62
C GLY A 82 1.71 -16.48 -10.38
N VAL A 83 2.92 -16.49 -10.95
CA VAL A 83 3.98 -17.41 -10.52
C VAL A 83 4.50 -16.98 -9.15
N THR A 84 4.31 -17.83 -8.14
CA THR A 84 4.59 -17.52 -6.74
C THR A 84 5.94 -18.07 -6.25
N MET A 85 6.52 -19.05 -6.94
CA MET A 85 7.73 -19.75 -6.50
C MET A 85 8.55 -20.31 -7.67
N LEU A 86 9.87 -20.26 -7.52
CA LEU A 86 10.82 -21.08 -8.28
C LEU A 86 11.28 -22.27 -7.43
N GLY A 87 11.16 -23.48 -7.96
CA GLY A 87 11.59 -24.72 -7.33
C GLY A 87 13.11 -24.89 -7.27
N CYS A 88 13.54 -25.95 -6.58
CA CYS A 88 14.93 -26.36 -6.46
C CYS A 88 15.56 -26.59 -7.83
N PHE A 89 16.73 -25.99 -8.09
CA PHE A 89 17.42 -26.07 -9.38
C PHE A 89 16.62 -25.62 -10.61
N ALA A 90 15.50 -24.90 -10.47
CA ALA A 90 14.58 -24.56 -11.56
C ALA A 90 15.27 -24.05 -12.85
N PHE A 91 16.26 -23.17 -12.72
CA PHE A 91 17.08 -22.62 -13.82
C PHE A 91 18.59 -22.87 -13.63
N ALA A 92 18.97 -23.90 -12.85
CA ALA A 92 20.37 -24.15 -12.57
C ALA A 92 21.15 -24.47 -13.86
N ALA A 93 22.31 -23.86 -14.03
CA ALA A 93 23.22 -24.00 -15.17
C ALA A 93 22.62 -23.57 -16.54
N CYS A 94 21.73 -22.58 -16.54
CA CYS A 94 21.37 -21.84 -17.76
C CYS A 94 22.49 -20.85 -18.12
N VAL A 95 23.56 -21.36 -18.74
CA VAL A 95 24.81 -20.62 -18.91
C VAL A 95 24.74 -19.48 -19.93
N ALA A 96 23.75 -19.45 -20.82
CA ALA A 96 23.53 -18.37 -21.79
C ALA A 96 22.56 -17.28 -21.30
N LEU A 97 21.90 -17.46 -20.16
CA LEU A 97 20.89 -16.54 -19.68
C LEU A 97 21.54 -15.27 -19.13
N GLU A 98 21.38 -14.14 -19.82
CA GLU A 98 22.02 -12.87 -19.43
C GLU A 98 21.22 -12.04 -18.43
N SER A 99 19.89 -12.15 -18.48
CA SER A 99 18.99 -11.46 -17.56
C SER A 99 17.76 -12.30 -17.27
N LEU A 100 17.15 -12.08 -16.10
CA LEU A 100 15.91 -12.73 -15.73
C LEU A 100 15.01 -11.75 -14.96
N ALA A 101 13.81 -11.53 -15.46
CA ALA A 101 12.79 -10.77 -14.77
C ALA A 101 11.84 -11.72 -14.04
N LEU A 102 11.80 -11.64 -12.71
CA LEU A 102 10.84 -12.39 -11.89
C LEU A 102 9.55 -11.60 -11.75
N PRO A 103 8.37 -12.23 -11.91
CA PRO A 103 7.11 -11.52 -11.97
C PRO A 103 6.65 -11.05 -10.58
N GLU A 104 5.86 -9.98 -10.55
CA GLU A 104 5.14 -9.60 -9.34
C GLU A 104 4.19 -10.72 -8.88
N GLY A 105 4.16 -10.92 -7.56
CA GLY A 105 3.53 -12.06 -6.90
C GLY A 105 4.51 -13.18 -6.51
N LEU A 106 5.74 -13.20 -7.04
CA LEU A 106 6.74 -14.22 -6.69
C LEU A 106 7.29 -14.00 -5.28
N ARG A 107 7.13 -15.01 -4.41
CA ARG A 107 7.48 -14.94 -2.99
C ARG A 107 8.79 -15.66 -2.65
N ILE A 108 9.12 -16.73 -3.38
CA ILE A 108 10.23 -17.63 -3.02
C ILE A 108 11.10 -17.97 -4.23
N ILE A 109 12.41 -17.77 -4.07
CA ILE A 109 13.45 -18.30 -4.97
C ILE A 109 14.09 -19.51 -4.27
N GLY A 110 13.75 -20.72 -4.74
CA GLY A 110 14.11 -21.98 -4.09
C GLY A 110 15.60 -22.34 -4.16
N PRO A 111 16.02 -23.43 -3.48
CA PRO A 111 17.43 -23.76 -3.33
C PRO A 111 18.11 -24.01 -4.68
N LYS A 112 19.27 -23.38 -4.91
CA LYS A 112 20.08 -23.52 -6.15
C LYS A 112 19.34 -23.22 -7.46
N SER A 113 18.19 -22.57 -7.39
CA SER A 113 17.31 -22.28 -8.54
C SER A 113 18.02 -21.51 -9.66
N LEU A 114 19.01 -20.66 -9.36
CA LEU A 114 19.84 -19.93 -10.31
C LEU A 114 21.34 -20.24 -10.12
N GLU A 115 21.69 -21.45 -9.65
CA GLU A 115 23.10 -21.87 -9.47
C GLU A 115 23.77 -22.01 -10.85
N LYS A 116 25.00 -21.50 -11.02
CA LYS A 116 25.81 -21.60 -12.25
C LYS A 116 25.19 -20.96 -13.50
N CYS A 117 24.37 -19.94 -13.34
CA CYS A 117 23.96 -19.08 -14.45
C CYS A 117 25.10 -18.10 -14.77
N THR A 118 26.17 -18.60 -15.37
CA THR A 118 27.45 -17.88 -15.48
C THR A 118 27.40 -16.66 -16.37
N SER A 119 26.42 -16.51 -17.27
CA SER A 119 26.25 -15.27 -18.06
C SER A 119 25.24 -14.29 -17.46
N LEU A 120 24.60 -14.63 -16.34
CA LEU A 120 23.56 -13.79 -15.74
C LEU A 120 24.19 -12.51 -15.20
N LYS A 121 23.96 -11.39 -15.90
CA LYS A 121 24.47 -10.05 -15.55
C LYS A 121 23.51 -9.29 -14.66
N SER A 122 22.21 -9.53 -14.81
CA SER A 122 21.17 -8.83 -14.04
C SER A 122 19.97 -9.71 -13.70
N VAL A 123 19.31 -9.41 -12.59
CA VAL A 123 18.03 -10.01 -12.21
C VAL A 123 17.08 -8.93 -11.73
N SER A 124 15.82 -8.99 -12.14
CA SER A 124 14.74 -8.17 -11.58
C SER A 124 13.93 -8.99 -10.57
N LEU A 125 13.87 -8.50 -9.34
CA LEU A 125 13.21 -9.12 -8.19
C LEU A 125 11.95 -8.31 -7.84
N PRO A 126 10.81 -8.96 -7.58
CA PRO A 126 9.56 -8.25 -7.28
C PRO A 126 9.52 -7.73 -5.84
N SER A 127 8.69 -6.71 -5.56
CA SER A 127 8.52 -6.18 -4.20
C SER A 127 7.83 -7.18 -3.26
N THR A 128 7.12 -8.15 -3.84
CA THR A 128 6.44 -9.24 -3.15
C THR A 128 7.36 -10.37 -2.66
N LEU A 129 8.66 -10.33 -3.00
CA LEU A 129 9.63 -11.35 -2.60
C LEU A 129 9.74 -11.47 -1.06
N ARG A 130 9.91 -12.70 -0.56
CA ARG A 130 10.02 -13.00 0.88
C ARG A 130 11.23 -13.85 1.23
N ALA A 131 11.62 -14.78 0.38
CA ALA A 131 12.74 -15.69 0.67
C ALA A 131 13.61 -16.00 -0.55
N ILE A 132 14.92 -16.05 -0.30
CA ILE A 132 15.94 -16.54 -1.25
C ILE A 132 16.74 -17.63 -0.55
N ASP A 133 16.56 -18.85 -1.03
CA ASP A 133 17.03 -20.05 -0.36
C ASP A 133 18.51 -20.38 -0.59
N PHE A 134 18.93 -21.48 0.05
CA PHE A 134 20.30 -21.98 0.04
C PHE A 134 20.87 -22.09 -1.37
N LYS A 135 21.99 -21.40 -1.61
CA LYS A 135 22.77 -21.45 -2.87
C LYS A 135 22.01 -21.02 -4.13
N ALA A 136 20.88 -20.32 -4.00
CA ALA A 136 20.08 -19.86 -5.13
C ALA A 136 20.92 -19.22 -6.25
N PHE A 137 21.92 -18.38 -5.91
CA PHE A 137 22.78 -17.69 -6.88
C PHE A 137 24.24 -18.17 -6.88
N LYS A 138 24.52 -19.38 -6.40
CA LYS A 138 25.90 -19.86 -6.29
C LYS A 138 26.56 -19.97 -7.67
N ALA A 139 27.80 -19.49 -7.82
CA ALA A 139 28.58 -19.56 -9.05
C ALA A 139 27.92 -18.85 -10.27
N SER A 140 27.04 -17.88 -10.01
CA SER A 140 26.49 -16.96 -11.00
C SER A 140 27.27 -15.64 -10.94
N ASP A 141 28.60 -15.74 -11.02
CA ASP A 141 29.55 -14.72 -10.58
C ASP A 141 29.59 -13.45 -11.45
N ASN A 142 28.95 -13.46 -12.63
CA ASN A 142 28.79 -12.29 -13.48
C ASN A 142 27.58 -11.41 -13.12
N LEU A 143 26.81 -11.79 -12.09
CA LEU A 143 25.68 -10.98 -11.60
C LEU A 143 26.22 -9.71 -10.97
N THR A 144 26.02 -8.59 -11.65
CA THR A 144 26.51 -7.28 -11.22
C THR A 144 25.40 -6.32 -10.83
N ARG A 145 24.15 -6.55 -11.29
CA ARG A 145 23.00 -5.70 -10.98
C ARG A 145 21.78 -6.48 -10.51
N VAL A 146 21.17 -6.00 -9.44
CA VAL A 146 19.88 -6.48 -8.93
C VAL A 146 18.90 -5.32 -8.98
N TYR A 147 17.86 -5.44 -9.79
CA TYR A 147 16.76 -4.50 -9.80
C TYR A 147 15.70 -5.01 -8.84
N TYR A 148 15.52 -4.37 -7.68
CA TYR A 148 14.46 -4.75 -6.74
C TYR A 148 13.30 -3.76 -6.89
N ALA A 149 12.10 -4.28 -7.18
CA ALA A 149 10.92 -3.46 -7.42
C ALA A 149 10.39 -2.76 -6.16
N GLY A 150 10.85 -3.18 -4.97
CA GLY A 150 10.58 -2.51 -3.69
C GLY A 150 11.69 -1.55 -3.24
N THR A 151 11.59 -1.09 -1.99
CA THR A 151 12.52 -0.13 -1.36
C THR A 151 13.66 -0.81 -0.59
N PRO A 152 14.72 -0.06 -0.21
CA PRO A 152 15.76 -0.57 0.69
C PRO A 152 15.19 -1.08 2.02
N VAL A 153 14.26 -0.33 2.62
CA VAL A 153 13.62 -0.70 3.91
C VAL A 153 12.83 -1.99 3.77
N GLN A 154 12.05 -2.12 2.70
CA GLN A 154 11.32 -3.34 2.39
C GLN A 154 12.28 -4.53 2.25
N TRP A 155 13.34 -4.39 1.46
CA TRP A 155 14.35 -5.44 1.30
C TRP A 155 14.93 -5.90 2.63
N GLU A 156 15.32 -4.96 3.49
CA GLU A 156 15.89 -5.23 4.81
C GLU A 156 14.91 -5.89 5.77
N LYS A 157 13.66 -5.44 5.81
CA LYS A 157 12.65 -5.93 6.75
C LYS A 157 12.00 -7.26 6.31
N GLN A 158 11.79 -7.46 5.01
CA GLN A 158 10.87 -8.50 4.52
C GLN A 158 11.53 -9.63 3.72
N VAL A 159 12.74 -9.42 3.16
CA VAL A 159 13.42 -10.44 2.34
C VAL A 159 14.45 -11.19 3.17
N ARG A 160 14.21 -12.49 3.36
CA ARG A 160 15.15 -13.39 4.04
C ARG A 160 16.05 -14.09 3.03
N VAL A 161 17.34 -13.79 3.05
CA VAL A 161 18.36 -14.49 2.25
C VAL A 161 19.09 -15.50 3.13
N SER A 162 19.13 -16.78 2.73
CA SER A 162 19.88 -17.82 3.44
C SER A 162 21.39 -17.51 3.50
N ARG A 163 21.96 -17.43 4.71
CA ARG A 163 23.32 -16.89 4.98
C ARG A 163 24.40 -17.93 5.26
N SER A 164 24.29 -19.20 4.84
CA SER A 164 25.36 -20.19 5.08
C SER A 164 26.63 -19.87 4.25
N SER A 165 27.51 -19.10 4.90
CA SER A 165 28.89 -18.63 4.65
C SER A 165 29.36 -18.15 3.27
N LEU A 166 28.90 -18.63 2.11
CA LEU A 166 29.37 -18.14 0.78
C LEU A 166 28.36 -18.32 -0.37
N SER A 167 27.15 -18.79 -0.07
CA SER A 167 26.33 -19.50 -1.05
C SER A 167 25.48 -18.62 -1.98
N ASN A 168 25.14 -17.39 -1.58
CA ASN A 168 24.46 -16.39 -2.42
C ASN A 168 25.34 -15.15 -2.66
N LYS A 169 26.67 -15.30 -2.58
CA LYS A 169 27.63 -14.19 -2.71
C LYS A 169 27.40 -13.35 -3.98
N PRO A 170 27.15 -13.92 -5.17
CA PRO A 170 26.95 -13.10 -6.36
C PRO A 170 25.76 -12.13 -6.23
N LEU A 171 24.63 -12.58 -5.70
CA LEU A 171 23.50 -11.71 -5.40
C LEU A 171 23.88 -10.62 -4.39
N LEU A 172 24.47 -11.03 -3.25
CA LEU A 172 24.76 -10.11 -2.14
C LEU A 172 25.91 -9.13 -2.43
N SER A 173 26.67 -9.34 -3.49
CA SER A 173 27.77 -8.46 -3.91
C SER A 173 27.41 -7.58 -5.11
N ALA A 174 26.24 -7.79 -5.72
CA ALA A 174 25.77 -7.00 -6.85
C ALA A 174 25.30 -5.61 -6.39
N GLU A 175 25.31 -4.66 -7.32
CA GLU A 175 24.70 -3.34 -7.15
C GLU A 175 23.17 -3.50 -7.08
N PHE A 176 22.57 -3.10 -5.95
CA PHE A 176 21.12 -3.04 -5.82
C PHE A 176 20.61 -1.70 -6.34
N ILE A 177 19.73 -1.78 -7.33
CA ILE A 177 18.97 -0.67 -7.88
C ILE A 177 17.54 -0.87 -7.41
N PHE A 178 17.14 -0.05 -6.44
CA PHE A 178 15.78 -0.02 -5.93
C PHE A 178 14.91 0.81 -6.88
N ARG A 179 13.60 0.53 -6.92
CA ARG A 179 12.66 1.37 -7.66
C ARG A 179 12.78 2.81 -7.14
N GLU A 180 12.92 3.79 -8.04
CA GLU A 180 12.75 5.19 -7.69
C GLU A 180 11.30 5.38 -7.24
N THR A 181 11.10 5.54 -5.94
CA THR A 181 9.76 5.63 -5.35
C THR A 181 9.05 6.92 -5.75
N THR A 182 9.81 7.96 -6.10
CA THR A 182 9.32 9.20 -6.70
C THR A 182 8.48 8.94 -7.95
N LEU A 183 8.92 8.05 -8.85
CA LEU A 183 8.14 7.74 -10.06
C LEU A 183 6.79 7.09 -9.75
N ARG A 184 6.71 6.19 -8.74
CA ARG A 184 5.43 5.57 -8.38
C ARG A 184 4.52 6.55 -7.64
N ASN A 185 5.07 7.36 -6.74
CA ASN A 185 4.31 8.41 -6.07
C ASN A 185 3.71 9.37 -7.11
N ASP A 186 4.53 9.84 -8.06
CA ASP A 186 4.12 10.71 -9.16
C ASP A 186 3.05 10.04 -10.05
N ASP A 187 3.22 8.76 -10.42
CA ASP A 187 2.23 8.00 -11.20
C ASP A 187 0.89 7.89 -10.45
N MET A 188 0.92 7.60 -9.15
CA MET A 188 -0.29 7.49 -8.33
C MET A 188 -0.99 8.84 -8.19
N LEU A 189 -0.24 9.93 -7.96
CA LEU A 189 -0.78 11.28 -7.92
C LEU A 189 -1.34 11.72 -9.29
N ALA A 190 -0.71 11.32 -10.39
CA ALA A 190 -1.22 11.56 -11.74
C ALA A 190 -2.56 10.83 -11.98
N ILE A 191 -2.72 9.60 -11.49
CA ILE A 191 -3.99 8.87 -11.53
C ILE A 191 -5.06 9.63 -10.72
N ILE A 192 -4.76 10.04 -9.48
CA ILE A 192 -5.68 10.82 -8.64
C ILE A 192 -6.11 12.11 -9.36
N ASN A 193 -5.15 12.85 -9.92
CA ASN A 193 -5.39 14.06 -10.69
C ASN A 193 -6.33 13.82 -11.89
N SER A 194 -6.13 12.70 -12.60
CA SER A 194 -7.00 12.33 -13.72
C SER A 194 -8.44 12.05 -13.28
N ILE A 195 -8.65 11.41 -12.12
CA ILE A 195 -9.98 11.13 -11.57
C ILE A 195 -10.66 12.44 -11.14
N ILE A 196 -9.93 13.33 -10.45
CA ILE A 196 -10.45 14.65 -10.05
C ILE A 196 -10.87 15.45 -11.29
N LYS A 197 -10.03 15.51 -12.33
CA LYS A 197 -10.36 16.21 -13.59
C LYS A 197 -11.54 15.61 -14.34
N ALA A 198 -11.75 14.30 -14.22
CA ALA A 198 -12.88 13.62 -14.83
C ALA A 198 -14.20 13.86 -14.07
N GLY A 199 -14.16 14.46 -12.86
CA GLY A 199 -15.32 14.61 -12.01
C GLY A 199 -15.70 13.32 -11.27
N GLY A 200 -14.70 12.50 -10.93
CA GLY A 200 -14.89 11.21 -10.28
C GLY A 200 -15.02 10.05 -11.26
N ASP A 201 -15.04 8.83 -10.73
CA ASP A 201 -15.13 7.58 -11.50
C ASP A 201 -16.08 6.55 -10.87
N SER A 202 -17.01 7.02 -10.04
CA SER A 202 -17.97 6.19 -9.28
C SER A 202 -17.34 5.33 -8.16
N ARG A 203 -16.08 5.53 -7.79
CA ARG A 203 -15.46 4.89 -6.60
C ARG A 203 -15.28 5.92 -5.48
N LEU A 204 -15.29 5.44 -4.25
CA LEU A 204 -14.87 6.23 -3.08
C LEU A 204 -13.41 5.93 -2.78
N TYR A 205 -12.59 6.96 -2.62
CA TYR A 205 -11.18 6.83 -2.31
C TYR A 205 -10.86 7.38 -0.91
N VAL A 206 -10.03 6.65 -0.17
CA VAL A 206 -9.35 7.13 1.04
C VAL A 206 -7.87 7.16 0.71
N ILE A 207 -7.29 8.35 0.67
CA ILE A 207 -5.91 8.60 0.24
C ILE A 207 -5.14 9.18 1.42
N ALA A 208 -4.05 8.51 1.80
CA ALA A 208 -3.17 8.91 2.88
C ALA A 208 -1.74 9.10 2.36
N PRO A 209 -1.19 10.32 2.36
CA PRO A 209 0.21 10.54 2.02
C PRO A 209 1.14 10.03 3.12
N ASP A 210 2.37 9.69 2.75
CA ASP A 210 3.45 9.58 3.72
C ASP A 210 4.04 10.97 3.99
N LEU A 211 3.84 11.43 5.22
CA LEU A 211 4.31 12.74 5.69
C LEU A 211 5.61 12.64 6.51
N THR A 212 6.25 11.47 6.54
CA THR A 212 7.52 11.24 7.24
C THR A 212 8.59 12.18 6.70
N VAL A 213 9.33 12.80 7.63
CA VAL A 213 10.49 13.64 7.30
C VAL A 213 11.75 13.01 7.87
N ASP A 214 12.69 12.69 6.99
CA ASP A 214 13.95 12.03 7.37
C ASP A 214 14.68 12.83 8.45
N ASN A 215 15.16 12.12 9.47
CA ASN A 215 15.92 12.67 10.60
C ASN A 215 15.15 13.63 11.53
N VAL A 216 13.81 13.69 11.44
CA VAL A 216 12.98 14.40 12.41
C VAL A 216 12.39 13.41 13.40
N ALA A 217 12.74 13.56 14.69
CA ALA A 217 12.20 12.74 15.77
C ALA A 217 10.84 13.29 16.25
N GLY A 218 9.80 13.17 15.42
CA GLY A 218 8.44 13.61 15.73
C GLY A 218 7.41 12.85 14.90
N LYS A 219 6.15 12.85 15.36
CA LYS A 219 5.01 12.29 14.62
C LYS A 219 4.54 13.28 13.54
N SER A 220 4.36 12.81 12.32
CA SER A 220 3.96 13.61 11.15
C SER A 220 2.51 14.06 11.19
N GLY A 221 1.66 13.34 11.94
CA GLY A 221 0.27 13.68 12.17
C GLY A 221 -0.69 13.13 11.13
N ASP A 222 -1.98 13.41 11.31
CA ASP A 222 -3.03 12.89 10.44
C ASP A 222 -3.27 13.79 9.23
N CYS A 223 -3.39 13.16 8.06
CA CYS A 223 -3.80 13.82 6.83
C CYS A 223 -4.46 12.80 5.92
N LEU A 224 -5.69 13.08 5.49
CA LEU A 224 -6.43 12.25 4.54
C LEU A 224 -7.06 13.12 3.46
N LEU A 225 -7.02 12.63 2.22
CA LEU A 225 -7.89 13.10 1.14
C LEU A 225 -8.92 12.02 0.83
N ILE A 226 -10.19 12.40 0.90
CA ILE A 226 -11.33 11.59 0.46
C ILE A 226 -11.77 12.13 -0.89
N LEU A 227 -11.79 11.28 -1.92
CA LEU A 227 -12.36 11.60 -3.22
C LEU A 227 -13.65 10.81 -3.39
N PHE A 228 -14.76 11.53 -3.53
CA PHE A 228 -16.10 10.96 -3.63
C PHE A 228 -16.40 10.45 -5.05
N PRO A 229 -17.38 9.54 -5.18
CA PRO A 229 -17.77 8.95 -6.46
C PRO A 229 -18.12 9.95 -7.57
N ASP A 230 -18.59 11.15 -7.20
CA ASP A 230 -18.99 12.24 -8.09
C ASP A 230 -17.93 13.34 -8.23
N GLY A 231 -16.68 13.06 -7.83
CA GLY A 231 -15.54 13.95 -7.99
C GLY A 231 -15.37 15.00 -6.90
N LYS A 232 -16.31 15.09 -5.95
CA LYS A 232 -16.14 15.96 -4.77
C LYS A 232 -14.97 15.50 -3.92
N THR A 233 -14.40 16.42 -3.15
CA THR A 233 -13.18 16.21 -2.38
C THR A 233 -13.35 16.66 -0.93
N MET A 234 -12.83 15.87 -0.01
CA MET A 234 -12.80 16.19 1.41
C MET A 234 -11.42 15.93 1.99
N MET A 235 -10.81 16.96 2.56
CA MET A 235 -9.56 16.81 3.30
C MET A 235 -9.87 16.71 4.79
N VAL A 236 -9.34 15.69 5.46
CA VAL A 236 -9.50 15.49 6.90
C VAL A 236 -8.13 15.62 7.54
N ASP A 237 -7.97 16.65 8.38
CA ASP A 237 -6.71 17.05 9.00
C ASP A 237 -5.61 17.40 7.97
N SER A 238 -4.41 17.75 8.44
CA SER A 238 -3.35 18.39 7.64
C SER A 238 -1.92 18.13 8.15
N GLY A 239 -1.74 17.19 9.06
CA GLY A 239 -0.46 16.87 9.67
C GLY A 239 0.11 18.01 10.52
N VAL A 240 1.36 17.84 10.93
CA VAL A 240 2.11 18.80 11.74
C VAL A 240 2.92 19.79 10.89
N SER A 241 3.13 21.02 11.37
CA SER A 241 3.74 22.09 10.55
C SER A 241 5.13 21.77 9.97
N TYR A 242 5.95 20.94 10.63
CA TYR A 242 7.28 20.62 10.09
C TYR A 242 7.25 19.69 8.88
N CYS A 243 6.16 18.94 8.65
CA CYS A 243 5.98 18.12 7.44
C CYS A 243 5.36 18.91 6.28
N GLY A 244 5.25 20.24 6.39
CA GLY A 244 4.52 21.07 5.44
C GLY A 244 4.99 20.97 3.99
N GLU A 245 6.27 20.71 3.72
CA GLU A 245 6.72 20.44 2.34
C GLU A 245 6.12 19.16 1.76
N ARG A 246 6.03 18.08 2.55
CA ARG A 246 5.40 16.82 2.12
C ARG A 246 3.90 17.01 1.88
N VAL A 247 3.23 17.75 2.75
CA VAL A 247 1.81 18.11 2.57
C VAL A 247 1.61 18.90 1.28
N MET A 248 2.45 19.89 0.99
CA MET A 248 2.32 20.67 -0.24
C MET A 248 2.68 19.88 -1.50
N GLN A 249 3.68 19.00 -1.44
CA GLN A 249 3.98 18.07 -2.54
C GLN A 249 2.78 17.18 -2.85
N PHE A 250 2.14 16.61 -1.82
CA PHE A 250 0.93 15.82 -1.96
C PHE A 250 -0.21 16.63 -2.57
N VAL A 251 -0.60 17.76 -1.95
CA VAL A 251 -1.74 18.58 -2.39
C VAL A 251 -1.52 19.07 -3.82
N SER A 252 -0.36 19.62 -4.14
CA SER A 252 -0.07 20.09 -5.51
C SER A 252 0.00 18.94 -6.53
N GLY A 253 0.54 17.78 -6.16
CA GLY A 253 0.64 16.63 -7.05
C GLY A 253 -0.71 16.00 -7.37
N THR A 254 -1.69 16.03 -6.46
CA THR A 254 -3.07 15.61 -6.77
C THR A 254 -3.75 16.52 -7.81
N GLY A 255 -3.22 17.72 -8.07
CA GLY A 255 -3.83 18.69 -8.97
C GLY A 255 -5.10 19.35 -8.42
N LEU A 256 -5.34 19.27 -7.11
CA LEU A 256 -6.45 19.94 -6.45
C LEU A 256 -6.42 21.45 -6.71
N GLN A 257 -7.53 21.96 -7.26
CA GLN A 257 -7.76 23.41 -7.40
C GLN A 257 -8.81 23.90 -6.40
N HIS A 258 -9.73 23.03 -5.99
CA HIS A 258 -10.85 23.33 -5.13
C HIS A 258 -11.01 22.21 -4.11
N LEU A 259 -11.57 22.53 -2.95
CA LEU A 259 -11.91 21.56 -1.93
C LEU A 259 -13.35 21.75 -1.48
N ASP A 260 -14.21 20.75 -1.65
CA ASP A 260 -15.61 20.85 -1.24
C ASP A 260 -15.73 20.89 0.30
N TYR A 261 -14.87 20.12 0.98
CA TYR A 261 -14.90 20.00 2.43
C TYR A 261 -13.49 19.99 3.03
N PHE A 262 -13.22 20.91 3.96
CA PHE A 262 -12.08 20.78 4.86
C PHE A 262 -12.61 20.41 6.25
N VAL A 263 -12.19 19.27 6.79
CA VAL A 263 -12.60 18.78 8.10
C VAL A 263 -11.40 18.82 9.04
N LEU A 264 -11.61 19.37 10.24
CA LEU A 264 -10.67 19.23 11.35
C LEU A 264 -11.27 18.32 12.41
N THR A 265 -10.60 17.20 12.70
CA THR A 265 -11.08 16.26 13.72
C THR A 265 -11.02 16.89 15.10
N HIS A 266 -9.88 17.51 15.45
CA HIS A 266 -9.64 18.26 16.67
C HIS A 266 -8.38 19.15 16.50
N PRO A 267 -8.18 20.17 17.36
CA PRO A 267 -7.23 21.25 17.07
C PRO A 267 -5.80 21.01 17.58
N HIS A 268 -5.37 19.75 17.68
CA HIS A 268 -3.96 19.47 17.96
C HIS A 268 -3.05 19.80 16.77
N ALA A 269 -1.80 20.13 17.08
CA ALA A 269 -0.85 20.68 16.11
C ALA A 269 -0.54 19.71 14.97
N ASP A 270 -0.61 18.41 15.23
CA ASP A 270 -0.43 17.32 14.28
C ASP A 270 -1.69 17.01 13.44
N HIS A 271 -2.75 17.80 13.60
CA HIS A 271 -3.97 17.72 12.80
C HIS A 271 -4.22 19.03 12.05
N ILE A 272 -4.08 20.18 12.72
CA ILE A 272 -4.32 21.51 12.11
C ILE A 272 -3.06 22.14 11.49
N GLY A 273 -1.89 21.53 11.69
CA GLY A 273 -0.59 22.17 11.54
C GLY A 273 -0.29 22.80 10.19
N ASN A 274 -0.86 22.28 9.09
CA ASN A 274 -0.70 22.84 7.75
C ASN A 274 -2.00 23.35 7.13
N ALA A 275 -3.11 23.39 7.87
CA ALA A 275 -4.41 23.77 7.33
C ALA A 275 -4.42 25.19 6.75
N MET A 276 -3.75 26.14 7.42
CA MET A 276 -3.57 27.50 6.89
C MET A 276 -2.76 27.50 5.58
N ARG A 277 -1.70 26.68 5.52
CA ARG A 277 -0.83 26.60 4.34
C ARG A 277 -1.57 26.03 3.12
N ILE A 278 -2.41 25.02 3.34
CA ILE A 278 -3.28 24.44 2.30
C ILE A 278 -4.30 25.48 1.84
N ALA A 279 -4.96 26.18 2.76
CA ALA A 279 -5.94 27.21 2.43
C ALA A 279 -5.32 28.33 1.59
N GLN A 280 -4.16 28.85 2.01
CA GLN A 280 -3.40 29.86 1.27
C GLN A 280 -3.02 29.37 -0.13
N TYR A 281 -2.55 28.13 -0.26
CA TYR A 281 -2.25 27.56 -1.57
C TYR A 281 -3.49 27.53 -2.48
N LEU A 282 -4.62 27.03 -1.99
CA LEU A 282 -5.83 26.94 -2.80
C LEU A 282 -6.36 28.33 -3.20
N PHE A 283 -6.47 29.28 -2.27
CA PHE A 283 -6.99 30.62 -2.59
C PHE A 283 -6.00 31.46 -3.40
N GLU A 284 -4.75 31.53 -2.96
CA GLU A 284 -3.79 32.52 -3.47
C GLU A 284 -2.99 31.99 -4.66
N THR A 285 -2.67 30.69 -4.68
CA THR A 285 -1.89 30.08 -5.77
C THR A 285 -2.79 29.51 -6.86
N MET A 286 -3.83 28.76 -6.47
CA MET A 286 -4.71 28.10 -7.44
C MET A 286 -5.88 28.98 -7.88
N SER A 287 -6.08 30.16 -7.28
CA SER A 287 -7.30 30.97 -7.48
C SER A 287 -8.57 30.15 -7.25
N GLY A 288 -8.48 29.19 -6.33
CA GLY A 288 -9.47 28.19 -6.01
C GLY A 288 -10.37 28.60 -4.86
N HIS A 289 -11.01 27.61 -4.24
CA HIS A 289 -11.84 27.83 -3.06
C HIS A 289 -11.91 26.59 -2.17
N ILE A 290 -12.31 26.81 -0.91
CA ILE A 290 -12.75 25.79 0.02
C ILE A 290 -14.22 26.08 0.31
N ASP A 291 -15.13 25.17 -0.03
CA ASP A 291 -16.58 25.45 0.07
C ASP A 291 -17.05 25.44 1.53
N THR A 292 -16.74 24.37 2.27
CA THR A 292 -17.18 24.24 3.67
C THR A 292 -16.07 23.75 4.59
N TYR A 293 -15.94 24.41 5.75
CA TYR A 293 -15.06 23.99 6.84
C TYR A 293 -15.88 23.35 7.97
N PHE A 294 -15.65 22.07 8.25
CA PHE A 294 -16.34 21.26 9.26
C PHE A 294 -15.45 21.03 10.46
N TYR A 295 -15.90 21.44 11.65
CA TYR A 295 -15.09 21.33 12.86
C TYR A 295 -15.95 21.36 14.12
N THR A 296 -15.36 20.95 15.24
CA THR A 296 -16.06 20.87 16.52
C THR A 296 -16.33 22.24 17.14
N GLY A 297 -15.59 23.29 16.77
CA GLY A 297 -15.76 24.62 17.34
C GLY A 297 -15.15 24.76 18.74
N TYR A 298 -14.08 24.00 19.00
CA TYR A 298 -13.37 23.95 20.27
C TYR A 298 -12.81 25.33 20.69
N GLU A 299 -13.11 25.77 21.91
CA GLU A 299 -12.68 27.08 22.42
C GLU A 299 -11.49 26.99 23.38
N GLY A 300 -10.50 26.15 23.10
CA GLY A 300 -9.31 26.06 23.95
C GLY A 300 -8.32 27.22 23.79
N LYS A 301 -7.24 27.13 24.57
CA LYS A 301 -6.25 28.21 24.74
C LYS A 301 -5.41 28.53 23.49
N LYS A 302 -5.41 27.70 22.46
CA LYS A 302 -4.62 27.89 21.23
C LYS A 302 -5.50 28.55 20.17
N ASP A 303 -5.08 29.72 19.70
CA ASP A 303 -5.85 30.52 18.73
C ASP A 303 -5.75 30.01 17.28
N THR A 304 -5.00 28.94 17.00
CA THR A 304 -4.77 28.44 15.63
C THR A 304 -6.06 28.08 14.89
N GLU A 305 -7.00 27.39 15.55
CA GLU A 305 -8.30 27.06 14.94
C GLU A 305 -9.15 28.31 14.68
N LYS A 306 -9.12 29.29 15.59
CA LYS A 306 -9.82 30.57 15.42
C LYS A 306 -9.25 31.38 14.26
N GLN A 307 -7.92 31.44 14.15
CA GLN A 307 -7.22 32.11 13.06
C GLN A 307 -7.55 31.47 11.71
N LEU A 308 -7.54 30.14 11.64
CA LEU A 308 -7.95 29.42 10.44
C LEU A 308 -9.42 29.71 10.08
N ALA A 309 -10.35 29.59 11.04
CA ALA A 309 -11.77 29.83 10.79
C ALA A 309 -12.04 31.28 10.32
N ALA A 310 -11.35 32.27 10.91
CA ALA A 310 -11.45 33.66 10.46
C ALA A 310 -10.94 33.83 9.03
N TYR A 311 -9.75 33.31 8.72
CA TYR A 311 -9.18 33.38 7.37
C TYR A 311 -10.08 32.70 6.33
N LEU A 312 -10.59 31.50 6.62
CA LEU A 312 -11.53 30.78 5.73
C LEU A 312 -12.82 31.59 5.51
N SER A 313 -13.39 32.16 6.57
CA SER A 313 -14.60 32.99 6.46
C SER A 313 -14.37 34.26 5.65
N GLU A 314 -13.21 34.90 5.77
CA GLU A 314 -12.83 36.08 4.98
C GLU A 314 -12.72 35.76 3.48
N HIS A 315 -12.40 34.49 3.15
CA HIS A 315 -12.31 33.98 1.78
C HIS A 315 -13.61 33.31 1.29
N GLY A 316 -14.72 33.49 2.01
CA GLY A 316 -16.05 33.03 1.59
C GLY A 316 -16.37 31.56 1.88
N THR A 317 -15.49 30.83 2.58
CA THR A 317 -15.78 29.46 3.03
C THR A 317 -16.92 29.46 4.04
N LYS A 318 -17.88 28.55 3.85
CA LYS A 318 -18.95 28.31 4.82
C LYS A 318 -18.39 27.60 6.05
N LEU A 319 -18.53 28.20 7.21
CA LEU A 319 -18.15 27.55 8.47
C LEU A 319 -19.30 26.68 8.98
N GLN A 320 -19.12 25.35 8.96
CA GLN A 320 -19.96 24.42 9.70
C GLN A 320 -19.32 24.13 11.05
N ARG A 321 -19.57 25.05 11.98
CA ARG A 321 -19.16 24.94 13.39
C ARG A 321 -20.08 23.99 14.15
N ASP A 322 -19.61 23.52 15.31
CA ASP A 322 -20.36 22.72 16.28
C ASP A 322 -20.86 21.38 15.72
N VAL A 323 -19.99 20.72 14.96
CA VAL A 323 -20.24 19.36 14.49
C VAL A 323 -20.20 18.39 15.68
N ARG A 324 -21.26 17.61 15.82
CA ARG A 324 -21.55 16.72 16.96
C ARG A 324 -22.16 15.41 16.48
N ALA A 325 -22.20 14.42 17.36
CA ALA A 325 -22.87 13.14 17.13
C ALA A 325 -24.31 13.34 16.64
N GLY A 326 -24.70 12.59 15.61
CA GLY A 326 -25.99 12.70 14.94
C GLY A 326 -26.00 13.64 13.73
N HIS A 327 -24.95 14.45 13.51
CA HIS A 327 -24.80 15.17 12.25
C HIS A 327 -24.63 14.20 11.08
N ARG A 328 -25.27 14.52 9.96
CA ARG A 328 -25.29 13.69 8.75
C ARG A 328 -25.03 14.52 7.50
N LEU A 329 -24.33 13.92 6.55
CA LEU A 329 -24.09 14.47 5.22
C LEU A 329 -24.37 13.40 4.16
N ASP A 330 -24.67 13.84 2.95
CA ASP A 330 -24.71 12.99 1.75
C ASP A 330 -23.86 13.67 0.67
N VAL A 331 -22.78 13.01 0.26
CA VAL A 331 -21.80 13.55 -0.68
C VAL A 331 -21.51 12.47 -1.73
N GLY A 332 -21.86 12.73 -3.00
CA GLY A 332 -21.66 11.75 -4.07
C GLY A 332 -22.37 10.40 -3.86
N GLY A 333 -23.45 10.37 -3.09
CA GLY A 333 -24.14 9.13 -2.71
C GLY A 333 -23.46 8.36 -1.59
N VAL A 334 -22.47 8.96 -0.93
CA VAL A 334 -21.83 8.46 0.30
C VAL A 334 -22.50 9.13 1.48
N LYS A 335 -23.12 8.32 2.34
CA LYS A 335 -23.73 8.80 3.59
C LYS A 335 -22.66 8.91 4.66
N ILE A 336 -22.53 10.09 5.26
CA ILE A 336 -21.59 10.36 6.34
C ILE A 336 -22.39 10.59 7.61
N GLU A 337 -22.05 9.89 8.68
CA GLU A 337 -22.65 10.07 10.00
C GLU A 337 -21.57 10.32 11.04
N VAL A 338 -21.79 11.34 11.88
CA VAL A 338 -20.90 11.71 12.98
C VAL A 338 -21.37 11.01 14.26
N PHE A 339 -20.45 10.38 14.97
CA PHE A 339 -20.71 9.64 16.22
C PHE A 339 -20.10 10.30 17.46
N ASN A 340 -19.16 11.22 17.27
CA ASN A 340 -18.43 11.95 18.33
C ASN A 340 -18.05 13.35 17.82
N PRO A 341 -17.96 14.39 18.69
CA PRO A 341 -18.30 14.43 20.11
C PRO A 341 -19.79 14.64 20.39
N PHE A 342 -20.23 14.47 21.64
CA PHE A 342 -21.55 14.84 22.13
C PHE A 342 -21.58 16.32 22.57
N ASP A 343 -22.78 16.90 22.66
CA ASP A 343 -22.95 18.32 23.01
C ASP A 343 -22.26 18.70 24.33
N GLY A 344 -22.29 17.80 25.33
CA GLY A 344 -21.71 18.04 26.65
C GLY A 344 -20.18 17.96 26.73
N ASP A 345 -19.50 17.44 25.70
CA ASP A 345 -18.04 17.24 25.74
C ASP A 345 -17.24 18.54 25.51
N MET A 346 -17.89 19.61 25.08
CA MET A 346 -17.21 20.84 24.63
C MET A 346 -17.16 21.93 25.72
N HIS A 347 -17.26 21.55 27.00
CA HIS A 347 -17.28 22.51 28.11
C HIS A 347 -15.87 22.99 28.48
N PRO A 348 -15.60 24.32 28.60
CA PRO A 348 -14.25 24.86 28.85
C PRO A 348 -13.52 24.26 30.06
N ASP A 349 -14.26 23.97 31.12
CA ASP A 349 -13.71 23.39 32.36
C ASP A 349 -13.34 21.90 32.25
N SER A 350 -13.76 21.22 31.17
CA SER A 350 -13.53 19.79 30.92
C SER A 350 -12.41 19.50 29.89
N LEU A 351 -11.80 20.57 29.35
CA LEU A 351 -10.90 20.51 28.20
C LEU A 351 -9.46 20.85 28.61
N SER A 352 -8.82 19.91 29.31
CA SER A 352 -7.36 19.90 29.46
C SER A 352 -6.70 19.44 28.16
N GLU A 353 -5.42 19.75 27.90
CA GLU A 353 -4.70 19.23 26.71
C GLU A 353 -4.80 17.69 26.59
N GLY A 354 -4.94 16.97 27.71
CA GLY A 354 -5.11 15.52 27.72
C GLY A 354 -6.50 15.02 27.33
N THR A 355 -7.54 15.86 27.29
CA THR A 355 -8.92 15.43 26.99
C THR A 355 -9.42 15.87 25.62
N VAL A 356 -8.70 16.78 24.94
CA VAL A 356 -9.05 17.26 23.58
C VAL A 356 -9.13 16.13 22.56
N ASN A 357 -8.25 15.13 22.67
CA ASN A 357 -8.27 13.92 21.84
C ASN A 357 -9.65 13.25 21.80
N ASN A 358 -10.36 13.19 22.93
CA ASN A 358 -11.69 12.58 23.03
C ASN A 358 -12.81 13.44 22.45
N THR A 359 -12.50 14.67 22.02
CA THR A 359 -13.40 15.52 21.23
C THR A 359 -13.33 15.27 19.73
N SER A 360 -12.42 14.39 19.27
CA SER A 360 -12.19 14.13 17.84
C SER A 360 -13.47 13.74 17.11
N LEU A 361 -13.68 14.30 15.91
CA LEU A 361 -14.78 13.92 15.05
C LEU A 361 -14.66 12.45 14.61
N LEU A 362 -15.56 11.60 15.12
CA LEU A 362 -15.72 10.23 14.65
C LEU A 362 -16.74 10.21 13.53
N MET A 363 -16.29 9.92 12.32
CA MET A 363 -17.13 9.93 11.11
C MET A 363 -17.14 8.55 10.46
N LYS A 364 -18.33 8.07 10.14
CA LYS A 364 -18.53 6.85 9.35
C LYS A 364 -19.07 7.21 7.98
N PHE A 365 -18.42 6.72 6.94
CA PHE A 365 -18.79 6.85 5.54
C PHE A 365 -19.40 5.53 5.09
N THR A 366 -20.56 5.57 4.44
CA THR A 366 -21.26 4.40 3.91
C THR A 366 -21.57 4.61 2.43
N TYR A 367 -20.97 3.78 1.58
CA TYR A 367 -21.12 3.80 0.12
C TYR A 367 -21.60 2.43 -0.38
N GLY A 368 -22.92 2.28 -0.55
CA GLY A 368 -23.51 0.96 -0.78
C GLY A 368 -23.22 0.03 0.40
N ASN A 369 -22.52 -1.06 0.13
CA ASN A 369 -22.05 -2.04 1.11
C ASN A 369 -20.64 -1.75 1.64
N SER A 370 -19.93 -0.76 1.10
CA SER A 370 -18.60 -0.38 1.57
C SER A 370 -18.68 0.65 2.69
N THR A 371 -17.85 0.48 3.71
CA THR A 371 -17.81 1.39 4.87
C THR A 371 -16.39 1.81 5.25
N PHE A 372 -16.23 3.08 5.62
CA PHE A 372 -14.99 3.65 6.13
C PHE A 372 -15.24 4.40 7.45
N LEU A 373 -14.36 4.23 8.44
CA LEU A 373 -14.43 4.90 9.74
C LEU A 373 -13.13 5.66 10.05
N THR A 374 -13.23 6.92 10.47
CA THR A 374 -12.09 7.71 10.95
C THR A 374 -12.48 8.55 12.16
N GLY A 375 -11.57 8.70 13.13
CA GLY A 375 -11.86 9.30 14.43
C GLY A 375 -10.76 10.17 15.03
N GLY A 376 -9.75 10.60 14.27
CA GLY A 376 -8.62 11.36 14.83
C GLY A 376 -7.92 10.60 15.97
N ASP A 377 -7.86 11.21 17.16
CA ASP A 377 -7.02 10.75 18.28
C ASP A 377 -7.80 10.20 19.49
N LEU A 378 -8.98 9.59 19.29
CA LEU A 378 -9.76 9.01 20.40
C LEU A 378 -8.94 8.05 21.27
N TYR A 379 -9.04 8.20 22.58
CA TYR A 379 -8.44 7.28 23.56
C TYR A 379 -9.34 6.08 23.85
N ALA A 380 -8.73 5.02 24.38
CA ALA A 380 -9.40 3.76 24.69
C ALA A 380 -10.60 3.89 25.64
N ASP A 381 -10.59 4.86 26.56
CA ASP A 381 -11.73 5.14 27.45
C ASP A 381 -12.94 5.65 26.65
N ARG A 382 -12.70 6.55 25.69
CA ARG A 382 -13.74 7.06 24.80
C ARG A 382 -14.19 6.04 23.78
N GLU A 383 -13.26 5.24 23.26
CA GLU A 383 -13.59 4.05 22.44
C GLU A 383 -14.59 3.15 23.16
N ALA A 384 -14.34 2.80 24.44
CA ALA A 384 -15.23 1.97 25.22
C ALA A 384 -16.62 2.59 25.41
N MET A 385 -16.69 3.91 25.70
CA MET A 385 -17.97 4.62 25.79
C MET A 385 -18.75 4.62 24.47
N LEU A 386 -18.05 4.81 23.35
CA LEU A 386 -18.66 4.81 22.02
C LEU A 386 -19.14 3.41 21.63
N VAL A 387 -18.37 2.36 21.94
CA VAL A 387 -18.76 0.96 21.75
C VAL A 387 -19.99 0.62 22.59
N GLU A 388 -20.03 1.02 23.87
CA GLU A 388 -21.19 0.79 24.73
C GLU A 388 -22.45 1.45 24.16
N LYS A 389 -22.33 2.67 23.64
CA LYS A 389 -23.46 3.44 23.11
C LYS A 389 -23.96 2.94 21.75
N TYR A 390 -23.05 2.62 20.84
CA TYR A 390 -23.37 2.40 19.42
C TYR A 390 -23.20 0.96 18.95
N GLY A 391 -22.37 0.17 19.65
CA GLY A 391 -22.09 -1.22 19.32
C GLY A 391 -21.73 -1.41 17.85
N THR A 392 -22.40 -2.35 17.19
CA THR A 392 -22.15 -2.73 15.79
C THR A 392 -22.47 -1.63 14.77
N GLN A 393 -23.09 -0.50 15.16
CA GLN A 393 -23.21 0.66 14.27
C GLN A 393 -21.83 1.22 13.89
N LEU A 394 -20.81 1.01 14.72
CA LEU A 394 -19.43 1.41 14.45
C LEU A 394 -18.68 0.44 13.53
N ALA A 395 -19.25 -0.72 13.17
CA ALA A 395 -18.61 -1.68 12.29
C ALA A 395 -18.27 -1.05 10.94
N ALA A 396 -17.03 -1.22 10.47
CA ALA A 396 -16.55 -0.65 9.22
C ALA A 396 -15.53 -1.57 8.54
N ASP A 397 -15.60 -1.70 7.21
CA ASP A 397 -14.68 -2.54 6.45
C ASP A 397 -13.26 -1.97 6.39
N VAL A 398 -13.18 -0.64 6.29
CA VAL A 398 -11.94 0.13 6.32
C VAL A 398 -11.98 1.06 7.52
N ALA A 399 -10.89 1.15 8.27
CA ALA A 399 -10.79 2.11 9.36
C ALA A 399 -9.42 2.79 9.39
N LYS A 400 -9.37 4.04 9.85
CA LYS A 400 -8.14 4.68 10.32
C LYS A 400 -7.87 4.23 11.75
N THR A 401 -6.62 3.98 12.11
CA THR A 401 -6.24 3.84 13.52
C THR A 401 -6.54 5.12 14.27
N ASN A 402 -7.10 4.99 15.47
CA ASN A 402 -7.19 6.11 16.40
C ASN A 402 -5.80 6.45 16.93
N HIS A 403 -5.52 7.73 17.13
CA HIS A 403 -4.31 8.24 17.77
C HIS A 403 -3.04 7.64 17.19
N HIS A 404 -2.90 7.70 15.87
CA HIS A 404 -1.74 7.21 15.12
C HIS A 404 -1.46 5.69 15.26
N GLY A 405 -2.33 4.94 15.93
CA GLY A 405 -2.10 3.53 16.28
C GLY A 405 -1.38 3.34 17.62
N CYS A 406 -1.30 4.37 18.46
CA CYS A 406 -0.72 4.32 19.79
C CYS A 406 -1.41 3.31 20.71
N PHE A 407 -0.66 2.78 21.69
CA PHE A 407 -1.15 1.81 22.69
C PHE A 407 -2.23 2.36 23.62
N THR A 408 -2.41 3.68 23.67
CA THR A 408 -3.45 4.38 24.44
C THR A 408 -4.82 4.33 23.76
N SER A 409 -4.88 3.77 22.56
CA SER A 409 -6.05 3.65 21.70
C SER A 409 -6.05 2.30 20.98
N ASN A 410 -7.04 2.05 20.14
CA ASN A 410 -7.21 0.81 19.36
C ASN A 410 -7.29 -0.42 20.29
N SER A 411 -8.10 -0.30 21.34
CA SER A 411 -8.37 -1.36 22.31
C SER A 411 -8.94 -2.62 21.64
N ASP A 412 -8.83 -3.78 22.29
CA ASP A 412 -9.47 -5.01 21.77
C ASP A 412 -10.97 -4.84 21.60
N LEU A 413 -11.64 -4.26 22.60
CA LEU A 413 -13.06 -3.96 22.53
C LEU A 413 -13.42 -3.11 21.30
N TRP A 414 -12.61 -2.10 20.99
CA TRP A 414 -12.77 -1.27 19.80
C TRP A 414 -12.57 -2.06 18.51
N LEU A 415 -11.42 -2.74 18.38
CA LEU A 415 -11.09 -3.49 17.16
C LEU A 415 -12.06 -4.64 16.90
N ASP A 416 -12.57 -5.30 17.95
CA ASP A 416 -13.57 -6.37 17.83
C ASP A 416 -14.94 -5.82 17.43
N THR A 417 -15.29 -4.60 17.86
CA THR A 417 -16.57 -3.96 17.51
C THR A 417 -16.55 -3.36 16.11
N VAL A 418 -15.48 -2.64 15.76
CA VAL A 418 -15.30 -2.04 14.43
C VAL A 418 -15.04 -3.13 13.38
N ASN A 419 -14.27 -4.16 13.76
CA ASN A 419 -13.93 -5.34 12.96
C ASN A 419 -13.48 -5.01 11.51
N PRO A 420 -12.44 -4.17 11.32
CA PRO A 420 -12.02 -3.75 9.99
C PRO A 420 -11.27 -4.85 9.24
N LYS A 421 -11.53 -4.98 7.93
CA LYS A 421 -10.74 -5.82 7.02
C LYS A 421 -9.42 -5.15 6.66
N ILE A 422 -9.43 -3.82 6.58
CA ILE A 422 -8.28 -2.97 6.26
C ILE A 422 -8.16 -1.89 7.33
N LEU A 423 -6.99 -1.79 7.95
CA LEU A 423 -6.68 -0.75 8.92
C LEU A 423 -5.54 0.11 8.39
N LEU A 424 -5.74 1.44 8.39
CA LEU A 424 -4.81 2.43 7.87
C LEU A 424 -4.23 3.27 9.00
N SER A 425 -2.91 3.37 9.08
CA SER A 425 -2.20 4.31 9.96
C SER A 425 -1.56 5.41 9.12
N THR A 426 -2.05 6.62 9.32
CA THR A 426 -1.73 7.86 8.58
C THR A 426 -0.48 8.59 9.05
N CYS A 427 0.18 8.06 10.08
CA CYS A 427 1.29 8.70 10.77
C CYS A 427 2.43 7.72 10.98
N ASP A 428 3.64 8.24 11.08
CA ASP A 428 4.90 7.52 11.27
C ASP A 428 5.18 7.15 12.73
N ASP A 429 4.28 7.48 13.65
CA ASP A 429 4.42 7.18 15.08
C ASP A 429 4.76 5.70 15.35
N ILE A 430 5.56 5.47 16.38
CA ILE A 430 6.06 4.13 16.70
C ILE A 430 4.90 3.33 17.28
N LEU A 431 4.36 2.45 16.44
CA LEU A 431 3.43 1.42 16.90
C LEU A 431 4.16 0.53 17.89
N TRP A 432 3.49 0.22 18.99
CA TRP A 432 4.04 -0.68 20.00
C TRP A 432 4.21 -2.09 19.41
N THR A 433 5.26 -2.80 19.82
CA THR A 433 5.79 -3.99 19.14
C THR A 433 4.75 -5.08 18.85
N LEU A 434 3.75 -5.27 19.72
CA LEU A 434 2.75 -6.33 19.57
C LEU A 434 1.50 -5.88 18.80
N PHE A 435 1.42 -4.62 18.36
CA PHE A 435 0.25 -4.13 17.63
C PHE A 435 0.07 -4.88 16.31
N SER A 436 1.14 -5.03 15.52
CA SER A 436 1.07 -5.76 14.25
C SER A 436 0.76 -7.24 14.45
N GLU A 437 1.24 -7.86 15.53
CA GLU A 437 0.91 -9.25 15.89
C GLU A 437 -0.58 -9.38 16.22
N LYS A 438 -1.11 -8.47 17.05
CA LYS A 438 -2.54 -8.38 17.40
C LYS A 438 -3.44 -8.23 16.16
N LEU A 439 -3.04 -7.40 15.20
CA LEU A 439 -3.80 -7.23 13.96
C LEU A 439 -3.76 -8.49 13.09
N ALA A 440 -2.61 -9.17 13.02
CA ALA A 440 -2.47 -10.42 12.29
C ALA A 440 -3.34 -11.55 12.89
N GLU A 441 -3.42 -11.66 14.21
CA GLU A 441 -4.31 -12.62 14.90
C GLU A 441 -5.79 -12.39 14.58
N LYS A 442 -6.19 -11.12 14.40
CA LYS A 442 -7.55 -10.74 14.00
C LYS A 442 -7.77 -10.77 12.48
N ASN A 443 -6.78 -11.20 11.69
CA ASN A 443 -6.81 -11.20 10.22
C ASN A 443 -7.10 -9.81 9.60
N ILE A 444 -6.60 -8.76 10.25
CA ILE A 444 -6.74 -7.37 9.82
C ILE A 444 -5.52 -7.03 8.95
N ARG A 445 -5.74 -6.61 7.70
CA ARG A 445 -4.66 -6.10 6.85
C ARG A 445 -4.31 -4.69 7.26
N HIS A 446 -3.07 -4.48 7.69
CA HIS A 446 -2.61 -3.19 8.20
C HIS A 446 -1.65 -2.51 7.22
N TYR A 447 -1.95 -1.26 6.91
CA TYR A 447 -1.14 -0.40 6.05
C TYR A 447 -0.73 0.84 6.84
N LYS A 448 0.56 0.96 7.13
CA LYS A 448 1.15 2.16 7.74
C LYS A 448 1.84 2.98 6.67
N VAL A 449 1.50 4.26 6.53
CA VAL A 449 2.07 5.11 5.46
C VAL A 449 3.60 5.19 5.54
N SER A 450 4.21 5.15 6.72
CA SER A 450 5.68 5.13 6.84
C SER A 450 6.35 3.84 6.34
N ASP A 451 5.59 2.75 6.19
CA ASP A 451 6.10 1.47 5.67
C ASP A 451 5.71 1.24 4.20
N TYR A 452 4.72 1.97 3.68
CA TYR A 452 4.09 1.75 2.37
C TYR A 452 4.04 3.00 1.46
N GLY A 453 4.46 4.16 1.96
CA GLY A 453 4.39 5.45 1.28
C GLY A 453 2.94 5.94 1.10
N LEU A 454 2.71 6.71 0.03
CA LEU A 454 1.35 7.09 -0.40
C LEU A 454 0.45 5.86 -0.50
N THR A 455 -0.62 5.82 0.27
CA THR A 455 -1.57 4.71 0.32
C THR A 455 -2.94 5.16 -0.18
N VAL A 456 -3.48 4.46 -1.18
CA VAL A 456 -4.77 4.74 -1.81
C VAL A 456 -5.65 3.52 -1.67
N ILE A 457 -6.75 3.67 -0.93
CA ILE A 457 -7.78 2.63 -0.79
C ILE A 457 -8.97 3.04 -1.65
N SER A 458 -9.26 2.29 -2.70
CA SER A 458 -10.42 2.51 -3.57
C SER A 458 -11.54 1.52 -3.25
N MET A 459 -12.77 2.03 -3.17
CA MET A 459 -13.94 1.28 -2.72
C MET A 459 -15.08 1.41 -3.73
N GLY A 460 -15.51 0.28 -4.29
CA GLY A 460 -16.74 0.18 -5.06
C GLY A 460 -17.98 0.09 -4.17
N ARG A 461 -19.20 0.20 -4.74
CA ARG A 461 -20.45 0.08 -3.97
C ARG A 461 -20.68 -1.29 -3.37
N ASP A 462 -20.13 -2.34 -3.97
CA ASP A 462 -20.45 -3.73 -3.62
C ASP A 462 -19.35 -4.40 -2.79
N ALA A 463 -18.72 -3.66 -1.86
CA ALA A 463 -17.64 -4.17 -1.01
C ALA A 463 -16.43 -4.69 -1.82
N ASP A 464 -16.12 -4.03 -2.94
CA ASP A 464 -14.89 -4.23 -3.73
C ASP A 464 -13.82 -3.23 -3.26
N TYR A 465 -12.75 -3.74 -2.65
CA TYR A 465 -11.66 -2.93 -2.10
C TYR A 465 -10.35 -3.23 -2.84
N GLN A 466 -9.69 -2.18 -3.30
CA GLN A 466 -8.32 -2.25 -3.81
C GLN A 466 -7.45 -1.31 -2.97
N VAL A 467 -6.24 -1.77 -2.66
CA VAL A 467 -5.24 -0.98 -1.93
C VAL A 467 -4.01 -0.87 -2.81
N GLU A 468 -3.68 0.35 -3.19
CA GLU A 468 -2.46 0.69 -3.90
C GLU A 468 -1.55 1.46 -2.94
N THR A 469 -0.28 1.11 -2.92
CA THR A 469 0.76 1.71 -2.08
C THR A 469 1.90 2.21 -2.95
N GLU A 470 2.67 3.18 -2.48
CA GLU A 470 3.89 3.63 -3.18
C GLU A 470 4.91 2.49 -3.32
N PHE A 471 4.95 1.58 -2.35
CA PHE A 471 5.93 0.48 -2.29
C PHE A 471 5.34 -0.90 -2.59
#